data_AF-A0A3M7GTN6-F1
#
_entry.id   AF-A0A3M7GTN6-F1
#
_cell.length_a   1.000
_cell.length_b   1.000
_cell.length_c   1.000
_cell.angle_alpha   90.00
_cell.angle_beta   90.00
_cell.angle_gamma   90.00
#
_symmetry.space_group_name_H-M   'P 1'
#
loop_
_entity.id
_entity.type
_entity.pdbx_description
1 polymer ?
#
loop_
_entity_poly.entity_id
_entity_poly.type
_entity_poly.pdbx_seq_one_letter_code
_entity_poly.pdbx_strand_id
1 'polypeptide(L)'
;MFEAFFSYGNTLPTHRKAYSQYGGIFQPTINQAIRLLSDPHANLAPEKSSRPADPPTLPTSLPPSDPFSAAQLTYSTNGADAFPSPSAYPFRRYGWVHIFPEGMIHQHPDKVMRYFKWGVARLILEAEPCPDVLPMWIDGPQQVMDNNRGWPRPLPRIGKDVSVAFGSPVDTEQVFGPFRQRWQELKERARRKRMLSYPTKDPAEDPEKEVLGELNDEELKYGQEAEQLRIEVTLAVRNEVLKVRRSRGLPDEDPKRGLAETFAAERGNPSRNGRRMGDGSVVQIE
;
A
#
# COMPACT_ATOMS: atom_id res chain seq x y z
N MET A 1 9.31 -2.75 24.32
CA MET A 1 8.18 -2.14 23.57
C MET A 1 8.52 -1.97 22.08
N PHE A 2 9.72 -1.51 21.69
CA PHE A 2 10.12 -1.39 20.28
C PHE A 2 10.30 -2.73 19.53
N GLU A 3 10.84 -3.75 20.22
CA GLU A 3 11.07 -5.09 19.64
C GLU A 3 9.76 -5.78 19.20
N ALA A 4 8.67 -5.53 19.91
CA ALA A 4 7.34 -6.05 19.59
C ALA A 4 6.73 -5.43 18.31
N PHE A 5 7.05 -4.17 18.01
CA PHE A 5 6.34 -3.37 17.00
C PHE A 5 6.50 -3.94 15.58
N PHE A 6 7.71 -4.43 15.26
CA PHE A 6 7.99 -5.05 13.96
C PHE A 6 7.92 -6.58 13.96
N SER A 7 7.95 -7.23 15.14
CA SER A 7 8.10 -8.68 15.24
C SER A 7 6.79 -9.47 15.36
N TYR A 8 5.68 -8.83 15.74
CA TYR A 8 4.37 -9.49 15.84
C TYR A 8 3.49 -9.34 14.59
N GLY A 9 3.96 -8.62 13.57
CA GLY A 9 3.23 -8.43 12.32
C GLY A 9 3.33 -9.64 11.39
N ASN A 10 2.28 -9.89 10.61
CA ASN A 10 2.34 -10.82 9.48
C ASN A 10 2.96 -10.11 8.27
N THR A 11 3.91 -10.76 7.60
CA THR A 11 4.43 -10.28 6.32
C THR A 11 3.56 -10.80 5.19
N LEU A 12 3.02 -9.89 4.37
CA LEU A 12 2.24 -10.29 3.20
C LEU A 12 3.17 -10.64 2.02
N PRO A 13 3.01 -11.82 1.40
CA PRO A 13 3.85 -12.25 0.28
C PRO A 13 3.72 -11.28 -0.89
N THR A 14 4.82 -10.71 -1.35
CA THR A 14 4.80 -9.65 -2.38
C THR A 14 5.74 -9.98 -3.53
N HIS A 15 5.21 -9.96 -4.75
CA HIS A 15 6.00 -10.15 -5.97
C HIS A 15 6.69 -8.86 -6.37
N ARG A 16 7.99 -8.99 -6.71
CA ARG A 16 8.78 -7.89 -7.26
C ARG A 16 8.77 -7.99 -8.78
N LYS A 17 8.37 -6.91 -9.46
CA LYS A 17 8.28 -6.86 -10.93
C LYS A 17 9.60 -7.19 -11.64
N ALA A 18 10.74 -6.98 -10.99
CA ALA A 18 12.06 -7.33 -11.53
C ALA A 18 12.31 -8.84 -11.64
N TYR A 19 11.62 -9.68 -10.85
CA TYR A 19 11.85 -11.12 -10.75
C TYR A 19 10.61 -11.97 -11.04
N SER A 20 9.43 -11.35 -11.07
CA SER A 20 8.15 -12.05 -11.21
C SER A 20 7.20 -11.24 -12.07
N GLN A 21 6.55 -11.92 -13.01
CA GLN A 21 5.48 -11.38 -13.86
C GLN A 21 4.25 -10.97 -13.04
N TYR A 22 4.06 -11.55 -11.86
CA TYR A 22 2.97 -11.23 -10.93
C TYR A 22 3.26 -9.97 -10.10
N GLY A 23 4.43 -9.35 -10.27
CA GLY A 23 4.81 -8.13 -9.57
C GLY A 23 4.18 -6.89 -10.16
N GLY A 24 3.89 -5.91 -9.30
CA GLY A 24 3.29 -4.64 -9.72
C GLY A 24 2.35 -4.10 -8.66
N ILE A 25 1.65 -3.01 -8.98
CA ILE A 25 0.71 -2.39 -8.04
C ILE A 25 -0.64 -3.12 -7.98
N PHE A 26 -0.98 -3.95 -8.98
CA PHE A 26 -2.25 -4.68 -9.06
C PHE A 26 -2.18 -6.12 -8.56
N GLN A 27 -1.10 -6.49 -7.88
CA GLN A 27 -0.95 -7.84 -7.34
C GLN A 27 -1.97 -8.12 -6.21
N PRO A 28 -2.42 -9.36 -6.02
CA PRO A 28 -3.47 -9.71 -5.04
C PRO A 28 -3.17 -9.26 -3.60
N THR A 29 -1.89 -9.22 -3.22
CA THR A 29 -1.46 -8.77 -1.89
C THR A 29 -1.81 -7.31 -1.60
N ILE A 30 -1.80 -6.42 -2.62
CA ILE A 30 -2.23 -5.03 -2.42
C ILE A 30 -3.73 -4.99 -2.12
N ASN A 31 -4.53 -5.82 -2.79
CA ASN A 31 -5.97 -5.90 -2.55
C ASN A 31 -6.26 -6.37 -1.12
N GLN A 32 -5.48 -7.32 -0.61
CA GLN A 32 -5.58 -7.75 0.79
C GLN A 32 -5.19 -6.66 1.79
N ALA A 33 -4.14 -5.88 1.49
CA ALA A 33 -3.78 -4.73 2.32
C ALA A 33 -4.88 -3.66 2.33
N ILE A 34 -5.50 -3.35 1.18
CA ILE A 34 -6.64 -2.43 1.09
C ILE A 34 -7.81 -2.93 1.95
N ARG A 35 -8.15 -4.22 1.86
CA ARG A 35 -9.21 -4.83 2.66
C ARG A 35 -8.91 -4.81 4.16
N LEU A 36 -7.65 -5.00 4.53
CA LEU A 36 -7.22 -4.93 5.94
C LEU A 36 -7.33 -3.51 6.50
N LEU A 37 -7.07 -2.49 5.68
CA LEU A 37 -7.11 -1.08 6.05
C LEU A 37 -8.52 -0.46 5.99
N SER A 38 -9.49 -1.16 5.43
CA SER A 38 -10.86 -0.66 5.26
C SER A 38 -11.78 -1.12 6.39
N ASP A 39 -12.76 -0.29 6.74
CA ASP A 39 -13.81 -0.66 7.68
C ASP A 39 -14.89 -1.50 6.97
N PRO A 40 -15.08 -2.77 7.36
CA PRO A 40 -16.14 -3.60 6.80
C PRO A 40 -17.56 -3.17 7.21
N HIS A 41 -17.71 -2.30 8.22
CA HIS A 41 -19.01 -1.91 8.79
C HIS A 41 -19.46 -0.50 8.39
N ALA A 42 -18.60 0.32 7.79
CA ALA A 42 -18.92 1.70 7.41
C ALA A 42 -20.10 1.81 6.42
N ASN A 43 -20.32 0.78 5.59
CA ASN A 43 -21.42 0.73 4.61
C ASN A 43 -22.67 -0.04 5.09
N LEU A 44 -22.71 -0.53 6.33
CA LEU A 44 -23.95 -1.04 6.93
C LEU A 44 -24.80 0.16 7.38
N ALA A 45 -25.40 0.87 6.42
CA ALA A 45 -26.58 1.65 6.73
C ALA A 45 -27.59 0.70 7.40
N PRO A 46 -28.24 1.08 8.53
CA PRO A 46 -29.30 0.26 9.07
C PRO A 46 -30.35 0.15 7.96
N GLU A 47 -30.52 -1.05 7.39
CA GLU A 47 -31.67 -1.31 6.55
C GLU A 47 -32.89 -0.82 7.32
N LYS A 48 -33.65 0.09 6.72
CA LYS A 48 -34.91 0.56 7.28
C LYS A 48 -35.80 -0.67 7.46
N SER A 49 -35.80 -1.22 8.67
CA SER A 49 -36.65 -2.35 9.05
C SER A 49 -38.10 -1.91 8.87
N SER A 50 -38.68 -2.26 7.73
CA SER A 50 -40.10 -2.10 7.51
C SER A 50 -40.80 -3.34 8.06
N ARG A 51 -41.39 -3.15 9.24
CA ARG A 51 -42.48 -3.89 9.91
C ARG A 51 -42.12 -4.97 10.95
N PRO A 52 -42.93 -5.09 12.02
CA PRO A 52 -42.66 -5.96 13.16
C PRO A 52 -43.34 -7.32 13.03
N ALA A 53 -42.80 -8.27 13.82
CA ALA A 53 -43.31 -9.59 14.16
C ALA A 53 -42.95 -10.73 13.19
N ASP A 54 -41.84 -11.41 13.51
CA ASP A 54 -41.77 -12.87 13.60
C ASP A 54 -40.66 -13.27 14.59
N PRO A 55 -40.82 -14.35 15.39
CA PRO A 55 -39.81 -14.81 16.34
C PRO A 55 -38.57 -15.35 15.62
N PRO A 56 -37.38 -15.33 16.27
CA PRO A 56 -36.12 -15.61 15.59
C PRO A 56 -35.98 -17.12 15.29
N THR A 57 -36.34 -17.53 14.07
CA THR A 57 -35.89 -18.80 13.50
C THR A 57 -34.42 -18.67 13.08
N LEU A 58 -33.55 -19.50 13.67
CA LEU A 58 -32.17 -19.65 13.24
C LEU A 58 -32.14 -20.08 11.75
N PRO A 59 -31.50 -19.33 10.85
CA PRO A 59 -31.46 -19.69 9.44
C PRO A 59 -30.63 -20.96 9.25
N THR A 60 -31.24 -21.98 8.63
CA THR A 60 -30.64 -23.31 8.37
C THR A 60 -29.72 -23.31 7.13
N SER A 61 -29.49 -22.15 6.50
CA SER A 61 -28.56 -22.01 5.39
C SER A 61 -28.06 -20.57 5.27
N LEU A 62 -26.75 -20.41 5.15
CA LEU A 62 -26.12 -19.12 4.81
C LEU A 62 -26.53 -18.71 3.38
N PRO A 63 -26.76 -17.41 3.12
CA PRO A 63 -27.05 -16.90 1.78
C PRO A 63 -25.87 -17.13 0.80
N PRO A 64 -26.10 -17.25 -0.52
CA PRO A 64 -25.05 -17.68 -1.47
C PRO A 64 -23.88 -16.71 -1.65
N SER A 65 -24.00 -15.44 -1.25
CA SER A 65 -22.86 -14.53 -1.13
C SER A 65 -23.23 -13.25 -0.37
N ASP A 66 -23.13 -13.31 0.94
CA ASP A 66 -22.89 -12.13 1.77
C ASP A 66 -21.41 -11.69 1.56
N PRO A 67 -21.05 -10.39 1.44
CA PRO A 67 -19.66 -9.92 1.46
C PRO A 67 -18.80 -10.47 2.63
N PHE A 68 -19.41 -10.94 3.72
CA PHE A 68 -18.73 -11.66 4.80
C PHE A 68 -18.43 -13.13 4.49
N SER A 69 -19.16 -13.76 3.56
CA SER A 69 -18.96 -15.16 3.11
C SER A 69 -17.97 -15.29 1.94
N ALA A 70 -17.65 -14.20 1.24
CA ALA A 70 -16.60 -14.17 0.20
C ALA A 70 -15.18 -14.06 0.76
N ALA A 71 -15.01 -14.01 2.09
CA ALA A 71 -13.72 -14.05 2.76
C ALA A 71 -13.08 -15.44 2.58
N GLN A 72 -12.49 -15.69 1.41
CA GLN A 72 -11.63 -16.85 1.22
C GLN A 72 -10.59 -16.82 2.35
N LEU A 73 -10.56 -17.87 3.17
CA LEU A 73 -9.62 -18.03 4.29
C LEU A 73 -8.16 -17.87 3.83
N THR A 74 -7.93 -18.10 2.54
CA THR A 74 -6.66 -17.94 1.86
C THR A 74 -6.82 -17.12 0.59
N TYR A 75 -5.73 -16.54 0.10
CA TYR A 75 -5.64 -15.96 -1.23
C TYR A 75 -4.38 -16.46 -1.93
N SER A 76 -4.40 -16.43 -3.26
CA SER A 76 -3.25 -16.76 -4.09
C SER A 76 -2.59 -15.50 -4.64
N THR A 77 -1.27 -15.50 -4.75
CA THR A 77 -0.48 -14.44 -5.35
C THR A 77 -0.11 -14.73 -6.81
N ASN A 78 -0.20 -15.99 -7.25
CA ASN A 78 0.16 -16.42 -8.61
C ASN A 78 -0.81 -17.45 -9.25
N GLY A 79 -1.88 -17.84 -8.54
CA GLY A 79 -2.85 -18.86 -8.94
C GLY A 79 -2.51 -20.29 -8.51
N ALA A 80 -1.30 -20.54 -7.99
CA ALA A 80 -0.83 -21.86 -7.57
C ALA A 80 -0.52 -21.95 -6.07
N ASP A 81 -0.13 -20.84 -5.44
CA ASP A 81 0.12 -20.76 -4.00
C ASP A 81 -1.15 -20.41 -3.19
N ALA A 82 -1.10 -20.62 -1.89
CA ALA A 82 -2.18 -20.29 -0.97
C ALA A 82 -1.62 -19.73 0.33
N PHE A 83 -2.03 -18.51 0.69
CA PHE A 83 -1.63 -17.82 1.91
C PHE A 83 -2.85 -17.42 2.71
N PRO A 84 -2.82 -17.44 4.06
CA PRO A 84 -3.91 -16.93 4.88
C PRO A 84 -4.27 -15.49 4.51
N SER A 85 -5.56 -15.24 4.28
CA SER A 85 -6.04 -13.89 4.02
C SER A 85 -6.12 -13.11 5.33
N PRO A 86 -5.46 -11.93 5.46
CA PRO A 86 -5.54 -11.13 6.68
C PRO A 86 -6.97 -10.67 6.99
N SER A 87 -7.78 -10.49 5.93
CA SER A 87 -9.18 -10.10 6.03
C SER A 87 -10.10 -11.26 6.41
N ALA A 88 -9.62 -12.51 6.48
CA ALA A 88 -10.44 -13.68 6.77
C ALA A 88 -11.03 -13.73 8.20
N TYR A 89 -10.46 -12.97 9.15
CA TYR A 89 -10.87 -13.02 10.56
C TYR A 89 -11.62 -11.74 10.96
N PRO A 90 -12.97 -11.76 11.08
CA PRO A 90 -13.78 -10.57 11.32
C PRO A 90 -13.48 -9.85 12.63
N PHE A 91 -13.06 -10.59 13.66
CA PHE A 91 -12.81 -10.11 15.02
C PHE A 91 -11.36 -9.64 15.27
N ARG A 92 -10.49 -9.67 14.24
CA ARG A 92 -9.08 -9.22 14.30
C ARG A 92 -8.77 -8.19 13.21
N ARG A 93 -9.60 -7.15 13.07
CA ARG A 93 -9.50 -6.18 11.98
C ARG A 93 -8.96 -4.80 12.34
N TYR A 94 -8.54 -4.56 13.59
CA TYR A 94 -7.61 -3.45 13.89
C TYR A 94 -6.22 -3.81 13.37
N GLY A 95 -6.04 -3.65 12.06
CA GLY A 95 -4.79 -3.92 11.37
C GLY A 95 -4.05 -2.64 11.04
N TRP A 96 -2.73 -2.66 11.16
CA TRP A 96 -1.87 -1.63 10.59
C TRP A 96 -0.96 -2.25 9.54
N VAL A 97 -0.52 -1.43 8.59
CA VAL A 97 0.43 -1.85 7.55
C VAL A 97 1.67 -0.98 7.66
N HIS A 98 2.83 -1.62 7.86
CA HIS A 98 4.12 -0.97 7.64
C HIS A 98 4.53 -1.12 6.19
N ILE A 99 4.81 -0.01 5.52
CA ILE A 99 5.26 0.01 4.13
C ILE A 99 6.56 0.79 3.99
N PHE A 100 7.50 0.23 3.22
CA PHE A 100 8.73 0.89 2.81
C PHE A 100 8.61 1.26 1.32
N PRO A 101 8.06 2.43 0.99
CA PRO A 101 7.60 2.73 -0.37
C PRO A 101 8.74 2.92 -1.38
N GLU A 102 9.99 3.12 -0.96
CA GLU A 102 11.17 3.08 -1.84
C GLU A 102 11.34 1.69 -2.50
N GLY A 103 10.90 0.64 -1.78
CA GLY A 103 10.84 -0.74 -2.26
C GLY A 103 12.20 -1.35 -2.62
N MET A 104 13.27 -0.84 -2.02
CA MET A 104 14.62 -1.41 -1.99
C MET A 104 15.42 -0.73 -0.87
N ILE A 105 16.56 -1.32 -0.48
CA ILE A 105 17.48 -0.70 0.47
C ILE A 105 18.30 0.35 -0.28
N HIS A 106 18.20 1.59 0.16
CA HIS A 106 18.97 2.71 -0.35
C HIS A 106 19.80 3.31 0.79
N GLN A 107 21.12 3.24 0.67
CA GLN A 107 22.04 3.84 1.63
C GLN A 107 22.78 4.98 0.93
N HIS A 108 22.49 6.22 1.30
CA HIS A 108 23.19 7.41 0.81
C HIS A 108 23.87 8.15 1.97
N PRO A 109 25.10 8.68 1.81
CA PRO A 109 25.79 9.44 2.86
C PRO A 109 24.95 10.59 3.43
N ASP A 110 24.33 11.39 2.55
CA ASP A 110 23.40 12.48 2.90
C ASP A 110 22.00 12.02 3.36
N LYS A 111 21.84 10.71 3.58
CA LYS A 111 20.60 10.06 4.04
C LYS A 111 19.39 10.37 3.17
N VAL A 112 19.56 10.64 1.87
CA VAL A 112 18.44 11.00 0.98
C VAL A 112 17.52 9.82 0.68
N MET A 113 16.23 10.09 0.60
CA MET A 113 15.22 9.11 0.18
C MET A 113 15.15 9.00 -1.33
N ARG A 114 14.90 7.79 -1.82
CA ARG A 114 14.50 7.57 -3.20
C ARG A 114 13.07 8.07 -3.45
N TYR A 115 12.65 8.04 -4.72
CA TYR A 115 11.23 8.12 -5.07
C TYR A 115 10.44 6.97 -4.45
N PHE A 116 9.17 7.22 -4.17
CA PHE A 116 8.23 6.24 -3.63
C PHE A 116 7.50 5.53 -4.78
N LYS A 117 7.28 4.22 -4.65
CA LYS A 117 6.52 3.41 -5.61
C LYS A 117 5.01 3.64 -5.43
N TRP A 118 4.28 3.64 -6.54
CA TRP A 118 2.85 3.99 -6.60
C TRP A 118 1.90 3.04 -5.85
N GLY A 119 2.38 1.91 -5.33
CA GLY A 119 1.55 0.98 -4.54
C GLY A 119 0.93 1.64 -3.32
N VAL A 120 1.62 2.61 -2.71
CA VAL A 120 1.09 3.37 -1.56
C VAL A 120 -0.12 4.20 -1.93
N ALA A 121 -0.18 4.74 -3.15
CA ALA A 121 -1.33 5.52 -3.60
C ALA A 121 -2.60 4.67 -3.68
N ARG A 122 -2.49 3.39 -4.06
CA ARG A 122 -3.66 2.48 -4.03
C ARG A 122 -4.22 2.33 -2.62
N LEU A 123 -3.37 2.15 -1.62
CA LEU A 123 -3.80 2.05 -0.21
C LEU A 123 -4.58 3.30 0.24
N ILE A 124 -4.10 4.48 -0.16
CA ILE A 124 -4.74 5.77 0.20
C ILE A 124 -6.02 6.03 -0.59
N LEU A 125 -6.09 5.66 -1.87
CA LEU A 125 -7.23 5.96 -2.73
C LEU A 125 -8.37 4.96 -2.59
N GLU A 126 -8.06 3.68 -2.37
CA GLU A 126 -9.02 2.58 -2.49
C GLU A 126 -9.52 2.03 -1.15
N ALA A 127 -8.80 2.23 -0.05
CA ALA A 127 -9.29 1.82 1.27
C ALA A 127 -10.43 2.74 1.72
N GLU A 128 -11.45 2.20 2.37
CA GLU A 128 -12.62 2.96 2.82
C GLU A 128 -12.95 2.61 4.29
N PRO A 129 -12.93 3.59 5.22
CA PRO A 129 -12.55 5.00 5.06
C PRO A 129 -11.06 5.18 4.71
N CYS A 130 -10.62 6.42 4.50
CA CYS A 130 -9.20 6.71 4.32
C CYS A 130 -8.40 6.25 5.56
N PRO A 131 -7.33 5.45 5.39
CA PRO A 131 -6.59 4.93 6.53
C PRO A 131 -5.77 6.03 7.20
N ASP A 132 -5.62 5.94 8.52
CA ASP A 132 -4.69 6.80 9.26
C ASP A 132 -3.25 6.60 8.75
N VAL A 133 -2.56 7.71 8.51
CA VAL A 133 -1.17 7.70 8.02
C VAL A 133 -0.25 8.29 9.07
N LEU A 134 0.74 7.49 9.51
CA LEU A 134 1.79 7.91 10.43
C LEU A 134 3.16 7.85 9.73
N PRO A 135 3.75 9.00 9.34
CA PRO A 135 5.05 9.02 8.69
C PRO A 135 6.16 8.66 9.70
N MET A 136 7.10 7.85 9.24
CA MET A 136 8.23 7.37 10.05
C MET A 136 9.55 7.67 9.36
N TRP A 137 10.56 8.02 10.15
CA TRP A 137 11.95 8.16 9.72
C TRP A 137 12.84 7.22 10.52
N ILE A 138 13.53 6.31 9.84
CA ILE A 138 14.43 5.33 10.46
C ILE A 138 15.86 5.65 10.03
N ASP A 139 16.75 5.83 10.99
CA ASP A 139 18.15 6.20 10.76
C ASP A 139 19.07 5.40 11.68
N GLY A 140 20.23 4.98 11.19
CA GLY A 140 21.19 4.18 11.93
C GLY A 140 21.42 2.77 11.39
N PRO A 141 20.43 2.02 10.87
CA PRO A 141 20.65 0.67 10.36
C PRO A 141 21.76 0.59 9.29
N GLN A 142 21.93 1.63 8.47
CA GLN A 142 23.01 1.73 7.48
C GLN A 142 24.41 1.86 8.11
N GLN A 143 24.51 2.27 9.37
CA GLN A 143 25.78 2.33 10.11
C GLN A 143 26.09 0.98 10.77
N VAL A 144 25.05 0.26 11.20
CA VAL A 144 25.13 -1.09 11.78
C VAL A 144 25.48 -2.12 10.69
N MET A 145 24.74 -2.10 9.59
CA MET A 145 24.83 -3.03 8.45
C MET A 145 25.08 -2.27 7.15
N ASP A 146 26.24 -1.63 7.08
CA ASP A 146 26.72 -0.88 5.90
C ASP A 146 26.90 -1.80 4.68
N ASN A 147 26.39 -1.41 3.51
CA ASN A 147 26.51 -2.19 2.28
C ASN A 147 27.95 -2.20 1.73
N ASN A 148 28.80 -1.25 2.11
CA ASN A 148 30.20 -1.20 1.74
C ASN A 148 31.12 -1.95 2.74
N ARG A 149 30.56 -2.73 3.67
CA ARG A 149 31.37 -3.41 4.69
C ARG A 149 32.27 -4.51 4.13
N GLY A 150 33.48 -4.58 4.70
CA GLY A 150 34.47 -5.62 4.45
C GLY A 150 34.14 -6.95 5.15
N TRP A 151 35.11 -7.86 5.16
CA TRP A 151 35.01 -9.11 5.91
C TRP A 151 35.21 -8.86 7.42
N PRO A 152 34.43 -9.48 8.33
CA PRO A 152 33.32 -10.41 8.09
C PRO A 152 31.99 -9.71 7.77
N ARG A 153 31.38 -10.06 6.63
CA ARG A 153 30.14 -9.45 6.13
C ARG A 153 28.84 -9.77 6.91
N PRO A 154 28.65 -10.87 7.65
CA PRO A 154 27.37 -11.09 8.32
C PRO A 154 27.25 -10.38 9.68
N LEU A 155 28.34 -9.81 10.21
CA LEU A 155 28.35 -9.28 11.58
C LEU A 155 27.94 -7.79 11.64
N PRO A 156 26.94 -7.43 12.46
CA PRO A 156 26.57 -6.04 12.68
C PRO A 156 27.66 -5.29 13.45
N ARG A 157 27.90 -4.02 13.12
CA ARG A 157 28.80 -3.15 13.88
C ARG A 157 28.18 -2.81 15.23
N ILE A 158 28.88 -3.11 16.32
CA ILE A 158 28.47 -2.82 17.70
C ILE A 158 28.67 -1.33 18.00
N GLY A 159 27.86 -0.75 18.89
CA GLY A 159 28.01 0.62 19.37
C GLY A 159 27.58 1.68 18.35
N LYS A 160 26.69 1.32 17.41
CA LYS A 160 26.06 2.25 16.47
C LYS A 160 24.63 2.55 16.93
N ASP A 161 24.23 3.80 16.81
CA ASP A 161 22.91 4.25 17.21
C ASP A 161 21.89 3.96 16.12
N VAL A 162 20.74 3.41 16.53
CA VAL A 162 19.54 3.26 15.71
C VAL A 162 18.46 4.14 16.31
N SER A 163 17.90 5.02 15.49
CA SER A 163 16.84 5.94 15.88
C SER A 163 15.64 5.79 14.96
N VAL A 164 14.45 5.88 15.54
CA VAL A 164 13.19 5.89 14.83
C VAL A 164 12.41 7.09 15.31
N ALA A 165 12.03 7.95 14.37
CA ALA A 165 11.23 9.13 14.64
C ALA A 165 9.87 8.98 13.98
N PHE A 166 8.82 9.30 14.73
CA PHE A 166 7.45 9.33 14.25
C PHE A 166 7.05 10.79 14.06
N GLY A 167 6.45 11.10 12.92
CA GLY A 167 5.79 12.39 12.71
C GLY A 167 4.45 12.45 13.42
N SER A 168 3.76 13.58 13.25
CA SER A 168 2.35 13.69 13.63
C SER A 168 1.49 12.82 12.70
N PRO A 169 0.37 12.24 13.19
CA PRO A 169 -0.65 11.68 12.32
C PRO A 169 -1.06 12.69 11.25
N VAL A 170 -1.14 12.25 10.00
CA VAL A 170 -1.53 13.09 8.87
C VAL A 170 -3.03 13.39 8.97
N ASP A 171 -3.42 14.64 8.76
CA ASP A 171 -4.82 15.00 8.51
C ASP A 171 -5.22 14.45 7.13
N THR A 172 -5.82 13.27 7.12
CA THR A 172 -6.12 12.51 5.91
C THR A 172 -7.14 13.21 5.02
N GLU A 173 -8.12 13.89 5.62
CA GLU A 173 -9.13 14.66 4.89
C GLU A 173 -8.50 15.89 4.22
N GLN A 174 -7.65 16.63 4.95
CA GLN A 174 -6.99 17.80 4.40
C GLN A 174 -5.98 17.42 3.30
N VAL A 175 -5.14 16.40 3.52
CA VAL A 175 -4.03 16.06 2.63
C VAL A 175 -4.47 15.16 1.48
N PHE A 176 -5.35 14.18 1.74
CA PHE A 176 -5.75 13.17 0.76
C PHE A 176 -7.18 13.32 0.24
N GLY A 177 -8.04 14.06 0.91
CA GLY A 177 -9.44 14.28 0.52
C GLY A 177 -9.61 14.71 -0.94
N PRO A 178 -8.89 15.74 -1.44
CA PRO A 178 -9.00 16.17 -2.84
C PRO A 178 -8.63 15.07 -3.85
N PHE A 179 -7.64 14.24 -3.54
CA PHE A 179 -7.25 13.12 -4.40
C PHE A 179 -8.28 12.00 -4.39
N ARG A 180 -8.84 11.69 -3.21
CA ARG A 180 -9.90 10.70 -3.05
C ARG A 180 -11.17 11.12 -3.77
N GLN A 181 -11.54 12.39 -3.72
CA GLN A 181 -12.67 12.91 -4.47
C GLN A 181 -12.49 12.69 -5.98
N ARG A 182 -11.33 13.07 -6.54
CA ARG A 182 -11.00 12.82 -7.96
C ARG A 182 -11.03 11.34 -8.31
N TRP A 183 -10.60 10.47 -7.40
CA TRP A 183 -10.68 9.02 -7.59
C TRP A 183 -12.12 8.52 -7.67
N GLN A 184 -13.01 8.99 -6.79
CA GLN A 184 -14.43 8.63 -6.85
C GLN A 184 -15.10 9.13 -8.13
N GLU A 185 -14.76 10.33 -8.59
CA GLU A 185 -15.24 10.87 -9.87
C GLU A 185 -14.77 10.02 -11.07
N LEU A 186 -13.52 9.54 -11.04
CA LEU A 186 -12.99 8.61 -12.05
C LEU A 186 -13.75 7.29 -12.05
N LYS A 187 -13.97 6.69 -10.86
CA LYS A 187 -14.72 5.44 -10.72
C LYS A 187 -16.15 5.56 -11.25
N GLU A 188 -16.84 6.63 -10.89
CA GLU A 188 -18.22 6.87 -11.31
C GLU A 188 -18.31 7.12 -12.83
N ARG A 189 -17.32 7.80 -13.41
CA ARG A 189 -17.22 7.98 -14.87
C ARG A 189 -17.00 6.66 -15.59
N ALA A 190 -16.09 5.82 -15.09
CA ALA A 190 -15.83 4.49 -15.64
C ALA A 190 -17.08 3.59 -15.55
N ARG A 191 -17.75 3.58 -14.39
CA ARG A 191 -19.03 2.89 -14.18
C ARG A 191 -20.09 3.34 -15.18
N ARG A 192 -20.28 4.65 -15.36
CA ARG A 192 -21.25 5.20 -16.33
C ARG A 192 -20.94 4.79 -17.77
N LYS A 193 -19.68 4.85 -18.19
CA LYS A 193 -19.26 4.39 -19.53
C LYS A 193 -19.58 2.91 -19.73
N ARG A 194 -19.31 2.06 -18.73
CA ARG A 194 -19.60 0.63 -18.75
C ARG A 194 -21.11 0.33 -18.88
N MET A 195 -21.93 1.02 -18.09
CA MET A 195 -23.40 0.88 -18.16
C MET A 195 -23.97 1.34 -19.50
N LEU A 196 -23.34 2.34 -20.14
CA LEU A 196 -23.72 2.78 -21.49
C LEU A 196 -23.32 1.76 -22.58
N SER A 197 -22.19 1.07 -22.45
CA SER A 197 -21.75 0.07 -23.44
C SER A 197 -22.47 -1.27 -23.30
N TYR A 198 -22.89 -1.64 -22.10
CA TYR A 198 -23.70 -2.83 -21.82
C TYR A 198 -24.95 -2.44 -21.01
N PRO A 199 -26.04 -2.05 -21.70
CA PRO A 199 -27.27 -1.66 -21.03
C PRO A 199 -27.95 -2.89 -20.40
N THR A 200 -27.69 -3.16 -19.12
CA THR A 200 -28.43 -4.15 -18.34
C THR A 200 -29.81 -3.59 -17.97
N LYS A 201 -30.84 -4.46 -17.92
CA LYS A 201 -32.21 -4.06 -17.57
C LYS A 201 -32.40 -3.77 -16.08
N ASP A 202 -31.53 -4.30 -15.23
CA ASP A 202 -31.55 -4.11 -13.79
C ASP A 202 -30.26 -3.38 -13.35
N PRO A 203 -30.35 -2.18 -12.73
CA PRO A 203 -29.19 -1.48 -12.15
C PRO A 203 -28.47 -2.27 -11.03
N ALA A 204 -29.12 -3.27 -10.43
CA ALA A 204 -28.53 -4.16 -9.44
C ALA A 204 -27.70 -5.29 -10.07
N GLU A 205 -27.86 -5.56 -11.37
CA GLU A 205 -27.08 -6.51 -12.15
C GLU A 205 -25.88 -5.81 -12.81
N ASP A 206 -25.04 -5.12 -12.04
CA ASP A 206 -23.75 -4.66 -12.53
C ASP A 206 -22.86 -5.90 -12.77
N PRO A 207 -22.48 -6.24 -14.01
CA PRO A 207 -21.71 -7.45 -14.31
C PRO A 207 -20.32 -7.42 -13.66
N GLU A 208 -19.84 -6.25 -13.26
CA GLU A 208 -18.65 -6.08 -12.43
C GLU A 208 -19.04 -5.43 -11.10
N LYS A 209 -19.70 -6.21 -10.22
CA LYS A 209 -19.92 -5.82 -8.84
C LYS A 209 -18.58 -5.38 -8.23
N GLU A 210 -18.53 -4.14 -7.75
CA GLU A 210 -17.30 -3.56 -7.19
C GLU A 210 -16.85 -4.39 -5.98
N VAL A 211 -15.74 -5.12 -6.13
CA VAL A 211 -15.11 -5.84 -5.04
C VAL A 211 -14.01 -4.97 -4.45
N LEU A 212 -14.05 -4.74 -3.14
CA LEU A 212 -13.11 -3.86 -2.46
C LEU A 212 -11.65 -4.28 -2.71
N GLY A 213 -10.87 -3.31 -3.18
CA GLY A 213 -9.46 -3.45 -3.54
C GLY A 213 -9.20 -4.14 -4.88
N GLU A 214 -10.21 -4.66 -5.58
CA GLU A 214 -10.06 -5.23 -6.92
C GLU A 214 -10.40 -4.16 -7.97
N LEU A 215 -9.42 -3.88 -8.83
CA LEU A 215 -9.62 -3.06 -10.01
C LEU A 215 -9.67 -3.99 -11.20
N ASN A 216 -10.80 -4.01 -11.90
CA ASN A 216 -10.98 -4.79 -13.14
C ASN A 216 -10.93 -3.88 -14.37
N ASP A 217 -11.41 -2.65 -14.22
CA ASP A 217 -11.46 -1.63 -15.26
C ASP A 217 -10.07 -1.16 -15.72
N GLU A 218 -9.83 -1.23 -17.02
CA GLU A 218 -8.54 -0.88 -17.64
C GLU A 218 -8.26 0.63 -17.65
N GLU A 219 -9.29 1.49 -17.72
CA GLU A 219 -9.13 2.94 -17.62
C GLU A 219 -8.73 3.32 -16.18
N LEU A 220 -9.30 2.67 -15.18
CA LEU A 220 -8.89 2.86 -13.79
C LEU A 220 -7.50 2.30 -13.49
N LYS A 221 -7.06 1.23 -14.18
CA LYS A 221 -5.70 0.69 -14.01
C LYS A 221 -4.64 1.53 -14.71
N TYR A 222 -4.81 1.79 -16.00
CA TYR A 222 -3.74 2.28 -16.88
C TYR A 222 -4.09 3.59 -17.58
N GLY A 223 -5.25 4.17 -17.30
CA GLY A 223 -5.62 5.49 -17.82
C GLY A 223 -4.67 6.56 -17.31
N GLN A 224 -4.32 7.51 -18.18
CA GLN A 224 -3.39 8.60 -17.88
C GLN A 224 -3.81 9.41 -16.65
N GLU A 225 -5.11 9.69 -16.50
CA GLU A 225 -5.64 10.40 -15.33
C GLU A 225 -5.44 9.60 -14.03
N ALA A 226 -5.62 8.28 -14.08
CA ALA A 226 -5.43 7.39 -12.92
C ALA A 226 -3.94 7.25 -12.55
N GLU A 227 -3.05 7.13 -13.53
CA GLU A 227 -1.60 7.12 -13.30
C GLU A 227 -1.11 8.45 -12.70
N GLN A 228 -1.54 9.57 -13.28
CA GLN A 228 -1.19 10.90 -12.80
C GLN A 228 -1.68 11.12 -11.36
N LEU A 229 -2.90 10.70 -11.04
CA LEU A 229 -3.42 10.75 -9.68
C LEU A 229 -2.56 9.93 -8.70
N ARG A 230 -2.12 8.73 -9.10
CA ARG A 230 -1.22 7.92 -8.25
C ARG A 230 0.14 8.58 -8.03
N ILE A 231 0.69 9.26 -9.04
CA ILE A 231 1.94 10.03 -8.90
C ILE A 231 1.77 11.12 -7.85
N GLU A 232 0.70 11.92 -7.95
CA GLU A 232 0.43 13.03 -7.04
C GLU A 232 0.23 12.57 -5.59
N VAL A 233 -0.57 11.52 -5.37
CA VAL A 233 -0.78 10.94 -4.03
C VAL A 233 0.53 10.39 -3.47
N THR A 234 1.32 9.71 -4.29
CA THR A 234 2.61 9.16 -3.85
C THR A 234 3.59 10.26 -3.43
N LEU A 235 3.60 11.38 -4.17
CA LEU A 235 4.38 12.57 -3.80
C LEU A 235 3.88 13.21 -2.51
N ALA A 236 2.56 13.30 -2.30
CA ALA A 236 1.99 13.81 -1.06
C ALA A 236 2.44 12.96 0.15
N VAL A 237 2.38 11.62 0.05
CA VAL A 237 2.88 10.72 1.09
C VAL A 237 4.39 10.93 1.34
N ARG A 238 5.19 11.06 0.28
CA ARG A 238 6.63 11.33 0.41
C ARG A 238 6.91 12.65 1.14
N ASN A 239 6.11 13.69 0.87
CA ASN A 239 6.25 14.99 1.51
C ASN A 239 5.98 14.93 3.02
N GLU A 240 5.07 14.07 3.47
CA GLU A 240 4.84 13.83 4.90
C GLU A 240 6.07 13.22 5.59
N VAL A 241 6.76 12.28 4.92
CA VAL A 241 8.02 11.71 5.43
C VAL A 241 9.14 12.76 5.44
N LEU A 242 9.19 13.65 4.44
CA LEU A 242 10.14 14.78 4.42
C LEU A 242 9.94 15.76 5.59
N LYS A 243 8.71 15.93 6.09
CA LYS A 243 8.47 16.73 7.32
C LYS A 243 9.17 16.09 8.52
N VAL A 244 9.11 14.76 8.64
CA VAL A 244 9.82 14.02 9.70
C VAL A 244 11.32 14.16 9.53
N ARG A 245 11.85 14.01 8.31
CA ARG A 245 13.27 14.27 7.98
C ARG A 245 13.73 15.64 8.48
N ARG A 246 12.99 16.71 8.16
CA ARG A 246 13.32 18.09 8.59
C ARG A 246 13.33 18.21 10.12
N SER A 247 12.37 17.58 10.81
CA SER A 247 12.33 17.58 12.28
C SER A 247 13.56 16.94 12.93
N ARG A 248 14.29 16.09 12.19
CA ARG A 248 15.57 15.49 12.60
C ARG A 248 16.81 16.33 12.28
N GLY A 249 16.63 17.57 11.81
CA GLY A 249 17.72 18.49 11.48
C GLY A 249 18.43 18.14 10.17
N LEU A 250 17.85 17.28 9.33
CA LEU A 250 18.39 16.97 8.01
C LEU A 250 17.94 18.02 6.99
N PRO A 251 18.82 18.44 6.06
CA PRO A 251 18.48 19.43 5.06
C PRO A 251 17.44 18.90 4.07
N ASP A 252 16.74 19.82 3.41
CA ASP A 252 15.86 19.50 2.29
C ASP A 252 16.66 18.86 1.15
N GLU A 253 16.01 17.92 0.47
CA GLU A 253 16.59 17.21 -0.66
C GLU A 253 16.34 17.97 -1.96
N ASP A 254 17.17 17.74 -2.98
CA ASP A 254 16.83 18.18 -4.35
C ASP A 254 15.47 17.56 -4.75
N PRO A 255 14.47 18.38 -5.12
CA PRO A 255 13.15 17.88 -5.54
C PRO A 255 13.20 16.80 -6.62
N LYS A 256 14.24 16.80 -7.47
CA LYS A 256 14.45 15.77 -8.50
C LYS A 256 14.63 14.38 -7.89
N ARG A 257 15.14 14.26 -6.66
CA ARG A 257 15.28 12.97 -5.93
C ARG A 257 13.91 12.33 -5.60
N GLY A 258 12.81 13.04 -5.76
CA GLY A 258 11.46 12.47 -5.71
C GLY A 258 11.03 11.76 -7.00
N LEU A 259 11.77 11.92 -8.10
CA LEU A 259 11.41 11.43 -9.44
C LEU A 259 12.08 10.10 -9.76
N ALA A 260 11.36 9.21 -10.44
CA ALA A 260 11.88 7.90 -10.82
C ALA A 260 13.00 8.00 -11.88
N GLU A 261 12.95 9.05 -12.70
CA GLU A 261 13.89 9.37 -13.78
C GLU A 261 15.29 9.66 -13.22
N THR A 262 15.38 10.30 -12.05
CA THR A 262 16.66 10.62 -11.40
C THR A 262 17.46 9.38 -11.03
N PHE A 263 16.79 8.23 -10.84
CA PHE A 263 17.41 6.96 -10.50
C PHE A 263 17.38 5.98 -11.70
N ALA A 264 17.15 6.47 -12.93
CA ALA A 264 17.14 5.63 -14.12
C ALA A 264 18.49 4.97 -14.40
N ALA A 265 19.61 5.64 -14.09
CA ALA A 265 20.96 5.08 -14.22
C ALA A 265 21.21 3.88 -13.30
N GLU A 266 20.45 3.77 -12.21
CA GLU A 266 20.49 2.65 -11.26
C GLU A 266 19.66 1.46 -11.72
N ARG A 267 18.84 1.60 -12.79
CA ARG A 267 18.03 0.50 -13.35
C ARG A 267 18.86 -0.59 -14.01
N GLY A 268 20.17 -0.40 -14.20
CA GLY A 268 21.07 -1.50 -14.55
C GLY A 268 21.10 -2.53 -13.43
N ASN A 269 20.93 -3.81 -13.77
CA ASN A 269 20.70 -4.95 -12.86
C ASN A 269 21.39 -4.77 -11.48
N PRO A 270 20.66 -4.34 -10.43
CA PRO A 270 21.26 -4.11 -9.13
C PRO A 270 21.85 -5.43 -8.63
N SER A 271 23.15 -5.45 -8.37
CA SER A 271 23.83 -6.64 -7.86
C SER A 271 23.24 -7.02 -6.50
N ARG A 272 23.12 -8.33 -6.24
CA ARG A 272 22.75 -8.88 -4.92
C ARG A 272 23.70 -8.43 -3.80
N ASN A 273 24.90 -7.94 -4.16
CA ASN A 273 25.90 -7.40 -3.25
C ASN A 273 25.85 -5.86 -3.09
N GLY A 274 24.83 -5.20 -3.64
CA GLY A 274 24.74 -3.74 -3.72
C GLY A 274 25.61 -3.17 -4.85
N ARG A 275 25.14 -2.11 -5.51
CA ARG A 275 25.92 -1.35 -6.50
C ARG A 275 26.17 0.06 -5.97
N ARG A 276 27.44 0.47 -5.96
CA ARG A 276 27.83 1.85 -5.64
C ARG A 276 27.61 2.74 -6.86
N MET A 277 26.91 3.85 -6.67
CA MET A 277 26.63 4.84 -7.70
C MET A 277 27.64 5.98 -7.66
N GLY A 278 27.67 6.80 -8.71
CA GLY A 278 28.59 7.94 -8.82
C GLY A 278 28.36 9.03 -7.76
N ASP A 279 27.17 9.10 -7.18
CA ASP A 279 26.83 10.01 -6.07
C ASP A 279 27.16 9.42 -4.68
N GLY A 280 27.80 8.25 -4.64
CA GLY A 280 28.19 7.59 -3.39
C GLY A 280 27.09 6.77 -2.73
N SER A 281 25.88 6.74 -3.28
CA SER A 281 24.81 5.86 -2.80
C SER A 281 25.12 4.39 -3.09
N VAL A 282 24.52 3.50 -2.29
CA VAL A 282 24.50 2.06 -2.54
C VAL A 282 23.07 1.57 -2.56
N VAL A 283 22.71 0.93 -3.66
CA VAL A 283 21.38 0.34 -3.88
C VAL A 283 21.47 -1.17 -3.86
N GLN A 284 20.65 -1.81 -3.02
CA GLN A 284 20.57 -3.26 -2.93
C GLN A 284 19.13 -3.75 -3.01
N ILE A 285 18.93 -4.81 -3.79
CA ILE A 285 17.71 -5.58 -3.80
C ILE A 285 17.88 -6.74 -2.81
N GLU A 286 16.98 -6.83 -1.83
CA GLU A 286 16.78 -8.06 -1.03
C GLU A 286 15.86 -9.07 -1.71
#